data_AF-A0A953GHK3-F1
#
_entry.id   AF-A0A953GHK3-F1
#
_cell.length_a   1.000
_cell.length_b   1.000
_cell.length_c   1.000
_cell.angle_alpha   90.00
_cell.angle_beta   90.00
_cell.angle_gamma   90.00
#
_symmetry.space_group_name_H-M   'P 1'
#
loop_
_entity.id
_entity.type
_entity.pdbx_description
1 polymer ?
#
loop_
_entity_poly.entity_id
_entity_poly.type
_entity_poly.pdbx_seq_one_letter_code
_entity_poly.pdbx_strand_id
1 'polypeptide(L)'
;MEGTRPHSTMKPFNLFLVLLLLAGSVGVFYITMRPGIKRSVQLENRQFYLDGKPFFPLAVNYMASTQFDGQTMWPLSAFDYHENQHETRNRNDAHRQLLAEFTLIRDLGFNAIRFVGIGEPSIDEKGDGHLEVFTRSLDGEGISFDLRSDSALNIYFNALDDLFNTASEAGLQVVYLIRLRPQFTSTSNLLRQFCKRFKDHPALMAIDIYNEPLYFDQPEKTKEEIYPIVKHWRKIIRTYAPHKLVTIGLVGIREVFRWDPNILDVDFISYHPYEYEPEQVRNELYWYSKHTNKAWIVGETSIPSDNDSVPYTDQAAFAEKTIRQALACGASGYSWWQYKDVNWQKYHASYMGFLNRTGYTINSKGDTISGSLKPVAHEFKKAFQQWPADTCLRLPNYANYSSSTAFRLSGKVTDEKGRGIEGAVVLAWNEFWSHSYHTVTQQDGRFELLGSFPFYHWIASAAGYTMVRGDVSPEEAVNTDSIPTVNMPDFIIRRF
;
A
#
# COMPACT_ATOMS: atom_id res chain seq x y z
N MET A 1 -24.00 -49.72 -77.69
CA MET A 1 -24.55 -48.36 -77.75
C MET A 1 -24.83 -47.93 -76.32
N GLU A 2 -24.18 -46.84 -75.94
CA GLU A 2 -24.56 -45.82 -74.93
C GLU A 2 -25.25 -46.22 -73.63
N GLY A 3 -24.70 -45.72 -72.51
CA GLY A 3 -25.40 -45.70 -71.22
C GLY A 3 -24.51 -45.44 -70.01
N THR A 4 -23.88 -44.27 -69.95
CA THR A 4 -23.09 -43.74 -68.83
C THR A 4 -23.89 -43.68 -67.50
N ARG A 5 -23.31 -44.18 -66.40
CA ARG A 5 -23.59 -43.72 -65.03
C ARG A 5 -22.28 -43.30 -64.36
N PRO A 6 -22.17 -42.11 -63.74
CA PRO A 6 -20.96 -41.73 -63.03
C PRO A 6 -21.01 -42.26 -61.59
N HIS A 7 -20.00 -43.04 -61.22
CA HIS A 7 -19.64 -43.27 -59.81
C HIS A 7 -18.90 -42.03 -59.30
N SER A 8 -19.56 -41.26 -58.43
CA SER A 8 -18.94 -40.22 -57.62
C SER A 8 -18.25 -40.88 -56.42
N THR A 9 -16.94 -41.07 -56.50
CA THR A 9 -16.08 -41.34 -55.35
C THR A 9 -15.62 -40.00 -54.77
N MET A 10 -16.31 -39.52 -53.73
CA MET A 10 -15.80 -38.43 -52.91
C MET A 10 -14.52 -38.87 -52.19
N LYS A 11 -13.44 -38.12 -52.41
CA LYS A 11 -12.15 -38.27 -51.74
C LYS A 11 -12.29 -37.99 -50.22
N PRO A 12 -11.54 -38.70 -49.35
CA PRO A 12 -11.50 -38.44 -47.92
C PRO A 12 -10.58 -37.23 -47.67
N PHE A 13 -11.02 -36.05 -48.09
CA PHE A 13 -10.29 -34.80 -47.86
C PHE A 13 -11.31 -33.76 -47.47
N ASN A 14 -11.67 -33.74 -46.18
CA ASN A 14 -12.18 -32.55 -45.47
C ASN A 14 -12.59 -32.81 -44.03
N LEU A 15 -12.68 -34.04 -43.54
CA LEU A 15 -13.14 -34.25 -42.15
C LEU A 15 -12.08 -33.82 -41.12
N PHE A 16 -10.79 -34.03 -41.40
CA PHE A 16 -9.70 -33.68 -40.47
C PHE A 16 -9.43 -32.16 -40.40
N LEU A 17 -9.55 -31.45 -41.53
CA LEU A 17 -9.39 -29.98 -41.57
C LEU A 17 -10.59 -29.27 -40.93
N VAL A 18 -11.80 -29.80 -41.12
CA VAL A 18 -13.02 -29.29 -40.46
C VAL A 18 -12.97 -29.55 -38.95
N LEU A 19 -12.46 -30.70 -38.50
CA LEU A 19 -12.26 -30.99 -37.07
C LEU A 19 -11.16 -30.12 -36.43
N LEU A 20 -10.09 -29.78 -37.14
CA LEU A 20 -9.06 -28.84 -36.65
C LEU A 20 -9.56 -27.40 -36.62
N LEU A 21 -10.38 -26.98 -37.59
CA LEU A 21 -11.02 -25.68 -37.57
C LEU A 21 -12.11 -25.59 -36.50
N LEU A 22 -12.86 -26.66 -36.24
CA LEU A 22 -13.82 -26.75 -35.12
C LEU A 22 -13.13 -26.83 -33.76
N ALA A 23 -12.03 -27.58 -33.61
CA ALA A 23 -11.25 -27.61 -32.38
C ALA A 23 -10.52 -26.28 -32.12
N GLY A 24 -10.04 -25.61 -33.18
CA GLY A 24 -9.45 -24.28 -33.10
C GLY A 24 -10.46 -23.19 -32.77
N SER A 25 -11.67 -23.23 -33.36
CA SER A 25 -12.74 -22.29 -33.06
C SER A 25 -13.38 -22.54 -31.70
N VAL A 26 -13.56 -23.80 -31.28
CA VAL A 26 -13.99 -24.13 -29.91
C VAL A 26 -12.91 -23.76 -28.91
N GLY A 27 -11.62 -23.99 -29.18
CA GLY A 27 -10.51 -23.57 -28.31
C GLY A 27 -10.38 -22.05 -28.18
N VAL A 28 -10.59 -21.31 -29.27
CA VAL A 28 -10.62 -19.83 -29.24
C VAL A 28 -11.89 -19.31 -28.56
N PHE A 29 -13.05 -19.97 -28.70
CA PHE A 29 -14.27 -19.62 -27.97
C PHE A 29 -14.20 -19.97 -26.47
N TYR A 30 -13.53 -21.08 -26.11
CA TYR A 30 -13.35 -21.50 -24.72
C TYR A 30 -12.33 -20.66 -23.97
N ILE A 31 -11.37 -20.04 -24.69
CA ILE A 31 -10.43 -19.08 -24.13
C ILE A 31 -11.05 -17.67 -24.04
N THR A 32 -11.98 -17.31 -24.94
CA THR A 32 -12.60 -15.97 -24.97
C THR A 32 -13.91 -15.86 -24.18
N MET A 33 -14.53 -16.96 -23.77
CA MET A 33 -15.67 -16.96 -22.87
C MET A 33 -15.51 -18.03 -21.79
N ARG A 34 -14.84 -17.68 -20.68
CA ARG A 34 -15.24 -18.21 -19.36
C ARG A 34 -16.42 -17.36 -18.89
N PRO A 35 -17.67 -17.83 -19.03
CA PRO A 35 -18.80 -17.14 -18.45
C PRO A 35 -18.70 -17.40 -16.94
N GLY A 36 -18.16 -16.44 -16.18
CA GLY A 36 -18.13 -16.57 -14.73
C GLY A 36 -17.02 -15.82 -13.98
N ILE A 37 -15.93 -15.39 -14.62
CA ILE A 37 -14.93 -14.56 -13.93
C ILE A 37 -15.42 -13.11 -13.97
N LYS A 38 -16.15 -12.70 -12.93
CA LYS A 38 -16.55 -11.31 -12.71
C LYS A 38 -15.29 -10.42 -12.64
N ARG A 39 -15.37 -9.29 -13.33
CA ARG A 39 -14.44 -8.15 -13.40
C ARG A 39 -13.71 -7.89 -12.08
N SER A 40 -12.48 -8.40 -11.94
CA SER A 40 -11.60 -8.09 -10.83
C SER A 40 -10.18 -7.92 -11.35
N VAL A 41 -9.41 -7.03 -10.74
CA VAL A 41 -7.98 -6.88 -11.05
C VAL A 41 -7.25 -8.18 -10.74
N GLN A 42 -6.35 -8.57 -11.63
CA GLN A 42 -5.46 -9.73 -11.50
C GLN A 42 -4.01 -9.26 -11.46
N LEU A 43 -3.11 -10.08 -10.92
CA LEU A 43 -1.68 -9.82 -10.88
C LEU A 43 -0.94 -10.97 -11.55
N GLU A 44 -0.21 -10.67 -12.63
CA GLU A 44 0.59 -11.64 -13.37
C GLU A 44 1.98 -11.05 -13.63
N ASN A 45 3.04 -11.80 -13.30
CA ASN A 45 4.44 -11.38 -13.54
C ASN A 45 4.75 -9.96 -13.04
N ARG A 46 4.23 -9.60 -11.86
CA ARG A 46 4.35 -8.27 -11.22
C ARG A 46 3.64 -7.12 -11.95
N GLN A 47 2.75 -7.40 -12.88
CA GLN A 47 1.92 -6.40 -13.54
C GLN A 47 0.44 -6.66 -13.21
N PHE A 48 -0.30 -5.61 -12.84
CA PHE A 48 -1.75 -5.75 -12.67
C PHE A 48 -2.45 -5.71 -14.03
N TYR A 49 -3.58 -6.42 -14.11
CA TYR A 49 -4.45 -6.46 -15.28
C TYR A 49 -5.90 -6.26 -14.89
N LEU A 50 -6.62 -5.45 -15.66
CA LEU A 50 -8.06 -5.26 -15.57
C LEU A 50 -8.65 -5.53 -16.95
N ASP A 51 -9.58 -6.48 -17.04
CA ASP A 51 -10.19 -6.93 -18.30
C ASP A 51 -9.15 -7.30 -19.38
N GLY A 52 -8.09 -7.99 -18.97
CA GLY A 52 -7.01 -8.46 -19.84
C GLY A 52 -6.05 -7.36 -20.33
N LYS A 53 -6.23 -6.11 -19.87
CA LYS A 53 -5.36 -4.98 -20.23
C LYS A 53 -4.44 -4.62 -19.05
N PRO A 54 -3.19 -4.21 -19.31
CA PRO A 54 -2.32 -3.68 -18.27
C PRO A 54 -3.04 -2.57 -17.49
N PHE A 55 -3.03 -2.71 -16.18
CA PHE A 55 -3.61 -1.80 -15.22
C PHE A 55 -2.49 -1.33 -14.28
N PHE A 56 -2.31 -0.03 -14.14
CA PHE A 56 -1.45 0.54 -13.12
C PHE A 56 -2.34 1.25 -12.13
N PRO A 57 -2.52 0.75 -10.89
CA PRO A 57 -3.28 1.46 -9.87
C PRO A 57 -2.56 2.76 -9.53
N LEU A 58 -3.08 3.86 -10.06
CA LEU A 58 -2.83 5.21 -9.57
C LEU A 58 -3.94 5.49 -8.55
N ALA A 59 -3.58 5.33 -7.28
CA ALA A 59 -4.51 5.41 -6.17
C ALA A 59 -4.32 6.71 -5.36
N VAL A 60 -5.35 7.05 -4.60
CA VAL A 60 -5.25 8.03 -3.52
C VAL A 60 -5.77 7.40 -2.23
N ASN A 61 -5.12 7.72 -1.12
CA ASN A 61 -5.62 7.37 0.20
C ASN A 61 -6.78 8.28 0.58
N TYR A 62 -7.90 7.66 0.94
CA TYR A 62 -9.13 8.34 1.27
C TYR A 62 -9.64 7.86 2.62
N MET A 63 -9.75 8.79 3.57
CA MET A 63 -10.35 8.53 4.86
C MET A 63 -11.87 8.60 4.75
N ALA A 64 -12.52 7.51 5.11
CA ALA A 64 -13.98 7.44 5.20
C ALA A 64 -14.40 7.24 6.66
N SER A 65 -15.58 7.73 7.00
CA SER A 65 -16.24 7.54 8.28
C SER A 65 -17.67 7.04 8.07
N THR A 66 -18.38 6.76 9.16
CA THR A 66 -19.78 6.36 9.12
C THR A 66 -20.66 7.29 9.95
N GLN A 67 -21.93 7.33 9.59
CA GLN A 67 -23.00 7.94 10.38
C GLN A 67 -24.13 6.91 10.58
N PHE A 68 -24.81 6.98 11.71
CA PHE A 68 -25.82 6.03 12.16
C PHE A 68 -27.05 6.76 12.71
N ASP A 69 -28.25 6.36 12.27
CA ASP A 69 -29.52 6.98 12.71
C ASP A 69 -30.29 6.19 13.78
N GLY A 70 -29.69 5.12 14.31
CA GLY A 70 -30.37 4.18 15.22
C GLY A 70 -30.89 2.92 14.53
N GLN A 71 -30.97 2.89 13.19
CA GLN A 71 -31.43 1.75 12.41
C GLN A 71 -30.47 1.38 11.28
N THR A 72 -29.97 2.38 10.56
CA THR A 72 -29.12 2.23 9.38
C THR A 72 -27.83 3.02 9.52
N MET A 73 -26.77 2.50 8.90
CA MET A 73 -25.45 3.11 8.84
C MET A 73 -25.08 3.36 7.38
N TRP A 74 -24.44 4.49 7.09
CA TRP A 74 -23.94 4.82 5.76
C TRP A 74 -22.55 5.45 5.83
N PRO A 75 -21.75 5.32 4.75
CA PRO A 75 -20.44 5.92 4.68
C PRO A 75 -20.53 7.42 4.35
N LEU A 76 -19.51 8.17 4.75
CA LEU A 76 -19.29 9.55 4.35
C LEU A 76 -17.79 9.85 4.33
N SER A 77 -17.43 11.01 3.77
CA SER A 77 -16.10 11.59 3.90
C SER A 77 -15.72 11.73 5.38
N ALA A 78 -14.44 11.50 5.70
CA ALA A 78 -13.99 11.62 7.09
C ALA A 78 -14.28 12.99 7.69
N PHE A 79 -14.64 13.02 8.97
CA PHE A 79 -14.94 14.26 9.68
C PHE A 79 -13.75 15.24 9.67
N ASP A 80 -12.52 14.73 9.68
CA ASP A 80 -11.29 15.52 9.68
C ASP A 80 -11.05 16.33 8.40
N TYR A 81 -11.71 15.96 7.30
CA TYR A 81 -11.67 16.69 6.05
C TYR A 81 -12.46 18.02 6.08
N HIS A 82 -13.29 18.22 7.09
CA HIS A 82 -14.16 19.38 7.21
C HIS A 82 -13.70 20.29 8.34
N GLU A 83 -13.99 21.60 8.24
CA GLU A 83 -13.76 22.54 9.34
C GLU A 83 -14.72 22.24 10.50
N ASN A 84 -15.98 21.97 10.18
CA ASN A 84 -16.96 21.48 11.14
C ASN A 84 -16.96 19.94 11.19
N GLN A 85 -16.22 19.38 12.14
CA GLN A 85 -16.12 17.92 12.33
C GLN A 85 -17.40 17.28 12.88
N HIS A 86 -18.40 18.08 13.27
CA HIS A 86 -19.71 17.63 13.75
C HIS A 86 -20.80 17.70 12.67
N GLU A 87 -20.46 18.09 11.45
CA GLU A 87 -21.44 18.15 10.36
C GLU A 87 -22.01 16.74 10.11
N THR A 88 -23.34 16.66 10.14
CA THR A 88 -24.07 15.43 9.86
C THR A 88 -24.73 15.51 8.49
N ARG A 89 -24.86 14.36 7.82
CA ARG A 89 -25.45 14.25 6.49
C ARG A 89 -26.35 13.05 6.43
N ASN A 90 -27.56 13.20 5.87
CA ASN A 90 -28.38 12.03 5.57
C ASN A 90 -27.70 11.16 4.49
N ARG A 91 -28.16 9.92 4.35
CA ARG A 91 -27.56 8.94 3.43
C ARG A 91 -27.47 9.43 1.98
N ASN A 92 -28.49 10.13 1.48
CA ASN A 92 -28.49 10.61 0.09
C ASN A 92 -27.47 11.74 -0.12
N ASP A 93 -27.36 12.65 0.83
CA ASP A 93 -26.39 13.75 0.78
C ASP A 93 -24.96 13.24 0.92
N ALA A 94 -24.74 12.28 1.82
CA ALA A 94 -23.46 11.59 1.97
C ALA A 94 -23.05 10.85 0.68
N HIS A 95 -23.98 10.12 0.05
CA HIS A 95 -23.73 9.46 -1.23
C HIS A 95 -23.39 10.46 -2.34
N ARG A 96 -24.17 11.54 -2.49
CA ARG A 96 -23.89 12.58 -3.49
C ARG A 96 -22.54 13.23 -3.28
N GLN A 97 -22.17 13.52 -2.03
CA GLN A 97 -20.85 14.04 -1.69
C GLN A 97 -19.75 13.05 -2.09
N LEU A 98 -19.81 11.81 -1.61
CA LEU A 98 -18.80 10.80 -1.94
C LEU A 98 -18.66 10.59 -3.45
N LEU A 99 -19.77 10.53 -4.18
CA LEU A 99 -19.74 10.36 -5.63
C LEU A 99 -19.10 11.57 -6.33
N ALA A 100 -19.39 12.79 -5.88
CA ALA A 100 -18.78 14.00 -6.41
C ALA A 100 -17.25 14.00 -6.19
N GLU A 101 -16.82 13.66 -4.98
CA GLU A 101 -15.41 13.57 -4.58
C GLU A 101 -14.67 12.46 -5.34
N PHE A 102 -15.28 11.29 -5.49
CA PHE A 102 -14.71 10.18 -6.27
C PHE A 102 -14.68 10.48 -7.76
N THR A 103 -15.66 11.22 -8.29
CA THR A 103 -15.62 11.72 -9.66
C THR A 103 -14.46 12.70 -9.84
N LEU A 104 -14.21 13.61 -8.90
CA LEU A 104 -13.04 14.49 -8.94
C LEU A 104 -11.72 13.70 -8.91
N ILE A 105 -11.61 12.70 -8.04
CA ILE A 105 -10.46 11.79 -8.02
C ILE A 105 -10.24 11.17 -9.41
N ARG A 106 -11.31 10.71 -10.06
CA ARG A 106 -11.25 10.16 -11.41
C ARG A 106 -10.82 11.19 -12.45
N ASP A 107 -11.31 12.41 -12.37
CA ASP A 107 -10.99 13.52 -13.29
C ASP A 107 -9.51 13.92 -13.24
N LEU A 108 -8.89 13.77 -12.07
CA LEU A 108 -7.46 14.02 -11.82
C LEU A 108 -6.55 12.89 -12.34
N GLY A 109 -7.14 11.81 -12.88
CA GLY A 109 -6.41 10.72 -13.53
C GLY A 109 -6.22 9.48 -12.65
N PHE A 110 -6.60 9.53 -11.37
CA PHE A 110 -6.61 8.34 -10.52
C PHE A 110 -7.60 7.30 -11.07
N ASN A 111 -7.30 6.03 -10.85
CA ASN A 111 -8.13 4.91 -11.27
C ASN A 111 -8.37 3.91 -10.14
N ALA A 112 -7.81 4.19 -8.96
CA ALA A 112 -8.00 3.42 -7.76
C ALA A 112 -8.11 4.34 -6.53
N ILE A 113 -8.59 3.78 -5.42
CA ILE A 113 -8.70 4.44 -4.12
C ILE A 113 -8.30 3.44 -3.04
N ARG A 114 -7.50 3.88 -2.08
CA ARG A 114 -7.20 3.12 -0.86
C ARG A 114 -8.04 3.68 0.28
N PHE A 115 -8.98 2.89 0.78
CA PHE A 115 -9.81 3.31 1.91
C PHE A 115 -9.14 2.98 3.23
N VAL A 116 -9.09 3.99 4.10
CA VAL A 116 -8.60 3.92 5.49
C VAL A 116 -9.65 4.50 6.44
N GLY A 117 -9.51 4.24 7.75
CA GLY A 117 -10.47 4.66 8.79
C GLY A 117 -11.68 3.74 8.88
N ILE A 118 -12.54 3.70 7.86
CA ILE A 118 -13.81 2.95 7.90
C ILE A 118 -13.63 1.43 8.07
N GLY A 119 -12.49 0.87 7.68
CA GLY A 119 -12.16 -0.56 7.80
C GLY A 119 -11.34 -0.94 9.01
N GLU A 120 -11.20 -0.02 9.97
CA GLU A 120 -10.31 -0.17 11.10
C GLU A 120 -11.10 -0.08 12.41
N PRO A 121 -12.03 -1.02 12.67
CA PRO A 121 -12.77 -1.02 13.92
C PRO A 121 -11.80 -1.07 15.11
N SER A 122 -12.15 -0.33 16.14
CA SER A 122 -11.50 -0.39 17.44
C SER A 122 -11.71 -1.78 18.06
N ILE A 123 -10.74 -2.20 18.86
CA ILE A 123 -10.79 -3.47 19.59
C ILE A 123 -10.80 -3.15 21.08
N ASP A 124 -11.69 -3.78 21.83
CA ASP A 124 -11.63 -3.74 23.29
C ASP A 124 -10.46 -4.62 23.80
N GLU A 125 -9.26 -4.06 23.81
CA GLU A 125 -8.05 -4.76 24.21
C GLU A 125 -8.02 -5.14 25.70
N LYS A 126 -8.84 -4.50 26.55
CA LYS A 126 -8.89 -4.74 28.00
C LYS A 126 -10.00 -5.70 28.41
N GLY A 127 -11.04 -5.83 27.60
CA GLY A 127 -12.15 -6.74 27.82
C GLY A 127 -12.05 -8.02 27.01
N ASP A 128 -13.12 -8.37 26.29
CA ASP A 128 -13.28 -9.64 25.58
C ASP A 128 -12.75 -9.61 24.13
N GLY A 129 -12.15 -8.50 23.70
CA GLY A 129 -11.63 -8.33 22.35
C GLY A 129 -12.71 -8.13 21.28
N HIS A 130 -13.93 -7.74 21.64
CA HIS A 130 -14.96 -7.36 20.67
C HIS A 130 -14.56 -6.13 19.84
N LEU A 131 -15.23 -5.98 18.70
CA LEU A 131 -14.96 -4.92 17.73
C LEU A 131 -16.04 -3.86 17.78
N GLU A 132 -15.62 -2.60 17.69
CA GLU A 132 -16.51 -1.45 17.64
C GLU A 132 -16.11 -0.51 16.51
N VAL A 133 -17.09 0.10 15.85
CA VAL A 133 -16.87 1.17 14.86
C VAL A 133 -17.21 2.50 15.51
N PHE A 134 -16.27 3.44 15.50
CA PHE A 134 -16.57 4.81 15.88
C PHE A 134 -17.37 5.48 14.76
N THR A 135 -18.59 5.92 15.08
CA THR A 135 -19.55 6.53 14.16
C THR A 135 -20.17 7.77 14.79
N ARG A 136 -20.96 8.55 14.04
CA ARG A 136 -21.75 9.65 14.63
C ARG A 136 -23.25 9.42 14.54
N SER A 137 -24.00 9.99 15.49
CA SER A 137 -25.46 10.10 15.45
C SER A 137 -25.91 11.18 14.45
N LEU A 138 -27.23 11.32 14.23
CA LEU A 138 -27.79 12.44 13.47
C LEU A 138 -27.57 13.81 14.14
N ASP A 139 -27.36 13.84 15.45
CA ASP A 139 -27.07 15.05 16.24
C ASP A 139 -25.57 15.39 16.26
N GLY A 140 -24.73 14.56 15.63
CA GLY A 140 -23.28 14.76 15.55
C GLY A 140 -22.52 14.21 16.76
N GLU A 141 -23.20 13.53 17.68
CA GLU A 141 -22.59 12.88 18.85
C GLU A 141 -21.81 11.64 18.43
N GLY A 142 -20.63 11.43 19.04
CA GLY A 142 -19.81 10.25 18.81
C GLY A 142 -20.42 9.00 19.45
N ILE A 143 -20.51 7.91 18.70
CA ILE A 143 -21.05 6.62 19.14
C ILE A 143 -20.00 5.53 18.88
N SER A 144 -19.82 4.64 19.85
CA SER A 144 -19.16 3.35 19.61
C SER A 144 -20.21 2.31 19.21
N PHE A 145 -20.15 1.82 17.98
CA PHE A 145 -21.11 0.87 17.43
C PHE A 145 -20.55 -0.55 17.49
N ASP A 146 -21.10 -1.36 18.38
CA ASP A 146 -20.65 -2.73 18.68
C ASP A 146 -21.02 -3.73 17.56
N LEU A 147 -20.03 -4.47 17.07
CA LEU A 147 -20.15 -5.44 15.99
C LEU A 147 -20.40 -6.90 16.43
N ARG A 148 -20.73 -7.17 17.70
CA ARG A 148 -20.92 -8.55 18.22
C ARG A 148 -22.07 -9.32 17.60
N SER A 149 -23.13 -8.65 17.15
CA SER A 149 -24.31 -9.32 16.58
C SER A 149 -24.26 -9.38 15.05
N ASP A 150 -24.81 -10.44 14.46
CA ASP A 150 -24.94 -10.56 13.00
C ASP A 150 -25.74 -9.38 12.40
N SER A 151 -26.73 -8.85 13.13
CA SER A 151 -27.49 -7.67 12.70
C SER A 151 -26.61 -6.43 12.63
N ALA A 152 -25.80 -6.17 13.66
CA ALA A 152 -24.89 -5.04 13.68
C ALA A 152 -23.82 -5.16 12.59
N LEU A 153 -23.26 -6.36 12.43
CA LEU A 153 -22.29 -6.62 11.37
C LEU A 153 -22.89 -6.39 9.97
N ASN A 154 -24.14 -6.80 9.75
CA ASN A 154 -24.84 -6.53 8.48
C ASN A 154 -25.09 -5.03 8.25
N ILE A 155 -25.45 -4.27 9.29
CA ILE A 155 -25.60 -2.81 9.21
C ILE A 155 -24.28 -2.17 8.76
N TYR A 156 -23.16 -2.54 9.40
CA TYR A 156 -21.83 -2.06 9.03
C TYR A 156 -21.43 -2.47 7.61
N PHE A 157 -21.64 -3.73 7.23
CA PHE A 157 -21.33 -4.20 5.88
C PHE A 157 -22.19 -3.57 4.79
N ASN A 158 -23.43 -3.16 5.09
CA ASN A 158 -24.23 -2.40 4.14
C ASN A 158 -23.63 -1.01 3.88
N ALA A 159 -23.03 -0.36 4.90
CA ALA A 159 -22.31 0.89 4.71
C ALA A 159 -21.05 0.70 3.84
N LEU A 160 -20.34 -0.42 3.98
CA LEU A 160 -19.20 -0.75 3.12
C LEU A 160 -19.63 -1.06 1.67
N ASP A 161 -20.75 -1.77 1.49
CA ASP A 161 -21.34 -1.99 0.17
C ASP A 161 -21.67 -0.66 -0.51
N ASP A 162 -22.30 0.29 0.20
CA ASP A 162 -22.58 1.63 -0.32
C ASP A 162 -21.29 2.35 -0.74
N LEU A 163 -20.22 2.27 0.06
CA LEU A 163 -18.93 2.88 -0.23
C LEU A 163 -18.29 2.29 -1.50
N PHE A 164 -18.25 0.96 -1.60
CA PHE A 164 -17.66 0.27 -2.73
C PHE A 164 -18.49 0.45 -4.01
N ASN A 165 -19.81 0.51 -3.90
CA ASN A 165 -20.70 0.83 -5.02
C ASN A 165 -20.47 2.26 -5.51
N THR A 166 -20.32 3.23 -4.60
CA THR A 166 -20.02 4.63 -4.97
C THR A 166 -18.68 4.73 -5.70
N ALA A 167 -17.64 4.02 -5.22
CA ALA A 167 -16.35 3.93 -5.90
C ALA A 167 -16.48 3.28 -7.29
N SER A 168 -17.28 2.21 -7.39
CA SER A 168 -17.56 1.54 -8.66
C SER A 168 -18.29 2.46 -9.65
N GLU A 169 -19.24 3.28 -9.18
CA GLU A 169 -20.00 4.24 -9.99
C GLU A 169 -19.07 5.34 -10.55
N ALA A 170 -18.09 5.78 -9.77
CA ALA A 170 -17.04 6.68 -10.22
C ALA A 170 -15.97 6.00 -11.12
N GLY A 171 -16.03 4.67 -11.28
CA GLY A 171 -15.09 3.91 -12.10
C GLY A 171 -13.72 3.71 -11.44
N LEU A 172 -13.67 3.64 -10.11
CA LEU A 172 -12.46 3.41 -9.31
C LEU A 172 -12.38 1.97 -8.81
N GLN A 173 -11.17 1.40 -8.83
CA GLN A 173 -10.85 0.16 -8.11
C GLN A 173 -10.50 0.46 -6.65
N VAL A 174 -10.72 -0.50 -5.75
CA VAL A 174 -10.62 -0.32 -4.30
C VAL A 174 -9.55 -1.23 -3.70
N VAL A 175 -8.58 -0.63 -3.03
CA VAL A 175 -7.76 -1.28 -2.01
C VAL A 175 -8.40 -0.97 -0.65
N TYR A 176 -8.81 -1.99 0.09
CA TYR A 176 -9.49 -1.80 1.37
C TYR A 176 -8.61 -2.23 2.53
N LEU A 177 -8.27 -1.30 3.41
CA LEU A 177 -7.57 -1.60 4.66
C LEU A 177 -8.55 -2.23 5.66
N ILE A 178 -8.27 -3.47 6.06
CA ILE A 178 -8.89 -4.14 7.19
C ILE A 178 -7.84 -4.36 8.27
N ARG A 179 -7.92 -3.62 9.37
CA ARG A 179 -6.91 -3.66 10.43
C ARG A 179 -7.00 -4.97 11.22
N LEU A 180 -6.17 -5.96 10.89
CA LEU A 180 -6.10 -7.20 11.65
C LEU A 180 -5.24 -7.06 12.91
N ARG A 181 -5.49 -7.93 13.88
CA ARG A 181 -4.66 -8.08 15.09
C ARG A 181 -4.49 -9.55 15.43
N PRO A 182 -3.26 -10.09 15.38
CA PRO A 182 -3.05 -11.54 15.50
C PRO A 182 -3.51 -12.10 16.85
N GLN A 183 -3.49 -11.29 17.90
CA GLN A 183 -3.89 -11.67 19.25
C GLN A 183 -5.41 -11.75 19.44
N PHE A 184 -6.21 -11.18 18.52
CA PHE A 184 -7.67 -11.12 18.66
C PHE A 184 -8.37 -11.89 17.53
N THR A 185 -8.99 -13.02 17.90
CA THR A 185 -9.73 -13.88 16.96
C THR A 185 -10.92 -13.17 16.32
N SER A 186 -11.48 -12.15 16.99
CA SER A 186 -12.53 -11.27 16.47
C SER A 186 -12.15 -10.62 15.14
N THR A 187 -10.90 -10.15 14.97
CA THR A 187 -10.44 -9.56 13.71
C THR A 187 -10.36 -10.59 12.57
N SER A 188 -9.96 -11.82 12.86
CA SER A 188 -9.94 -12.92 11.87
C SER A 188 -11.36 -13.39 11.52
N ASN A 189 -12.30 -13.32 12.47
CA ASN A 189 -13.71 -13.58 12.21
C ASN A 189 -14.34 -12.48 11.36
N LEU A 190 -14.04 -11.20 11.62
CA LEU A 190 -14.44 -10.09 10.76
C LEU A 190 -13.90 -10.28 9.35
N LEU A 191 -12.60 -10.59 9.18
CA LEU A 191 -12.00 -10.87 7.87
C LEU A 191 -12.74 -11.96 7.11
N ARG A 192 -13.09 -13.05 7.81
CA ARG A 192 -13.84 -14.16 7.22
C ARG A 192 -15.20 -13.71 6.70
N GLN A 193 -15.96 -12.98 7.52
CA GLN A 193 -17.30 -12.51 7.16
C GLN A 193 -17.23 -11.45 6.05
N PHE A 194 -16.23 -10.57 6.10
CA PHE A 194 -15.93 -9.61 5.03
C PHE A 194 -15.64 -10.33 3.71
N CYS A 195 -14.74 -11.31 3.71
CA CYS A 195 -14.43 -12.08 2.51
C CYS A 195 -15.67 -12.77 1.93
N LYS A 196 -16.51 -13.39 2.77
CA LYS A 196 -17.76 -14.00 2.31
C LYS A 196 -18.71 -12.99 1.66
N ARG A 197 -18.84 -11.79 2.24
CA ARG A 197 -19.75 -10.74 1.76
C ARG A 197 -19.27 -10.11 0.45
N PHE A 198 -17.97 -9.83 0.33
CA PHE A 198 -17.41 -9.00 -0.74
C PHE A 198 -16.56 -9.76 -1.77
N LYS A 199 -16.50 -11.11 -1.71
CA LYS A 199 -15.72 -11.93 -2.66
C LYS A 199 -15.97 -11.63 -4.14
N ASP A 200 -17.20 -11.22 -4.48
CA ASP A 200 -17.63 -10.97 -5.85
C ASP A 200 -17.82 -9.47 -6.16
N HIS A 201 -17.49 -8.57 -5.21
CA HIS A 201 -17.67 -7.14 -5.41
C HIS A 201 -16.68 -6.64 -6.48
N PRO A 202 -17.12 -6.07 -7.61
CA PRO A 202 -16.26 -5.81 -8.77
C PRO A 202 -15.23 -4.69 -8.53
N ALA A 203 -15.56 -3.71 -7.70
CA ALA A 203 -14.62 -2.63 -7.38
C ALA A 203 -13.50 -3.07 -6.42
N LEU A 204 -13.72 -4.08 -5.58
CA LEU A 204 -12.72 -4.50 -4.57
C LEU A 204 -11.59 -5.27 -5.27
N MET A 205 -10.45 -4.62 -5.49
CA MET A 205 -9.29 -5.27 -6.12
C MET A 205 -8.40 -5.99 -5.10
N ALA A 206 -8.14 -5.35 -3.95
CA ALA A 206 -7.21 -5.87 -2.96
C ALA A 206 -7.69 -5.62 -1.54
N ILE A 207 -7.31 -6.54 -0.65
CA ILE A 207 -7.48 -6.44 0.80
C ILE A 207 -6.10 -6.13 1.38
N ASP A 208 -5.96 -4.94 1.95
CA ASP A 208 -4.79 -4.54 2.73
C ASP A 208 -5.04 -4.96 4.19
N ILE A 209 -4.30 -5.94 4.69
CA ILE A 209 -4.65 -6.62 5.95
C ILE A 209 -4.00 -6.02 7.19
N TYR A 210 -3.07 -5.07 7.02
CA TYR A 210 -2.42 -4.40 8.15
C TYR A 210 -1.72 -3.13 7.68
N ASN A 211 -1.97 -2.02 8.37
CA ASN A 211 -1.28 -0.75 8.14
C ASN A 211 -0.04 -0.64 9.02
N GLU A 212 1.10 -0.36 8.41
CA GLU A 212 2.37 0.04 9.01
C GLU A 212 2.74 -0.73 10.29
N PRO A 213 2.98 -2.06 10.19
CA PRO A 213 3.29 -2.87 11.35
C PRO A 213 4.47 -2.35 12.19
N LEU A 214 5.46 -1.69 11.56
CA LEU A 214 6.58 -1.06 12.28
C LEU A 214 6.11 -0.17 13.44
N TYR A 215 5.02 0.58 13.27
CA TYR A 215 4.47 1.46 14.30
C TYR A 215 3.39 0.78 15.15
N PHE A 216 2.59 -0.09 14.54
CA PHE A 216 1.33 -0.54 15.13
C PHE A 216 1.30 -2.00 15.62
N ASP A 217 2.35 -2.79 15.39
CA ASP A 217 2.46 -4.17 15.89
C ASP A 217 3.25 -4.23 17.21
N GLN A 218 2.50 -4.27 18.31
CA GLN A 218 3.00 -4.32 19.68
C GLN A 218 2.41 -5.51 20.47
N PRO A 219 3.18 -6.18 21.36
CA PRO A 219 4.63 -6.08 21.48
C PRO A 219 5.33 -6.61 20.22
N GLU A 220 6.64 -6.32 20.10
CA GLU A 220 7.42 -6.69 18.93
C GLU A 220 7.45 -8.20 18.68
N LYS A 221 7.25 -8.61 17.42
CA LYS A 221 7.30 -10.00 16.95
C LYS A 221 8.45 -10.23 15.98
N THR A 222 9.05 -11.40 16.06
CA THR A 222 10.11 -11.88 15.15
C THR A 222 9.54 -12.30 13.79
N LYS A 223 10.43 -12.48 12.80
CA LYS A 223 10.05 -12.99 11.46
C LYS A 223 9.39 -14.36 11.54
N GLU A 224 9.91 -15.22 12.42
CA GLU A 224 9.45 -16.58 12.70
C GLU A 224 8.01 -16.61 13.22
N GLU A 225 7.61 -15.58 13.98
CA GLU A 225 6.24 -15.40 14.48
C GLU A 225 5.32 -14.76 13.43
N ILE A 226 5.81 -13.77 12.68
CA ILE A 226 5.02 -13.02 11.69
C ILE A 226 4.64 -13.90 10.50
N TYR A 227 5.56 -14.72 9.99
CA TYR A 227 5.30 -15.57 8.83
C TYR A 227 4.04 -16.45 8.97
N PRO A 228 3.88 -17.27 10.03
CA PRO A 228 2.68 -18.10 10.21
C PRO A 228 1.40 -17.27 10.43
N ILE A 229 1.49 -16.09 11.06
CA ILE A 229 0.36 -15.18 11.24
C ILE A 229 -0.19 -14.73 9.88
N VAL A 230 0.68 -14.21 9.02
CA VAL A 230 0.27 -13.68 7.71
C VAL A 230 -0.22 -14.80 6.80
N LYS A 231 0.44 -15.97 6.85
CA LYS A 231 -0.01 -17.18 6.16
C LYS A 231 -1.42 -17.62 6.61
N HIS A 232 -1.74 -17.48 7.90
CA HIS A 232 -3.08 -17.76 8.41
C HIS A 232 -4.13 -16.81 7.84
N TRP A 233 -3.87 -15.50 7.86
CA TRP A 233 -4.79 -14.51 7.26
C TRP A 233 -4.97 -14.73 5.76
N ARG A 234 -3.88 -15.00 5.05
CA ARG A 234 -3.90 -15.35 3.63
C ARG A 234 -4.75 -16.58 3.36
N LYS A 235 -4.66 -17.61 4.20
CA LYS A 235 -5.49 -18.82 4.10
C LYS A 235 -6.98 -18.50 4.23
N ILE A 236 -7.37 -17.61 5.14
CA ILE A 236 -8.77 -17.16 5.28
C ILE A 236 -9.23 -16.53 3.96
N ILE A 237 -8.47 -15.58 3.42
CA ILE A 237 -8.85 -14.88 2.19
C ILE A 237 -8.92 -15.84 1.01
N ARG A 238 -7.94 -16.74 0.83
CA ARG A 238 -7.96 -17.74 -0.24
C ARG A 238 -9.14 -18.71 -0.13
N THR A 239 -9.61 -18.99 1.08
CA THR A 239 -10.77 -19.86 1.30
C THR A 239 -12.09 -19.18 0.93
N TYR A 240 -12.27 -17.92 1.30
CA TYR A 240 -13.58 -17.24 1.22
C TYR A 240 -13.69 -16.22 0.08
N ALA A 241 -12.57 -15.71 -0.43
CA ALA A 241 -12.47 -14.74 -1.52
C ALA A 241 -11.24 -15.02 -2.42
N PRO A 242 -11.17 -16.19 -3.09
CA PRO A 242 -9.96 -16.69 -3.77
C PRO A 242 -9.45 -15.81 -4.93
N HIS A 243 -10.28 -14.90 -5.44
CA HIS A 243 -9.94 -14.00 -6.55
C HIS A 243 -9.50 -12.61 -6.09
N LYS A 244 -9.51 -12.32 -4.78
CA LYS A 244 -9.06 -11.03 -4.24
C LYS A 244 -7.55 -11.05 -4.01
N LEU A 245 -6.91 -9.95 -4.38
CA LEU A 245 -5.50 -9.73 -4.08
C LEU A 245 -5.34 -9.37 -2.60
N VAL A 246 -4.17 -9.66 -2.05
CA VAL A 246 -3.84 -9.40 -0.64
C VAL A 246 -2.52 -8.65 -0.59
N THR A 247 -2.47 -7.61 0.25
CA THR A 247 -1.28 -6.80 0.51
C THR A 247 -1.18 -6.47 2.00
N ILE A 248 -0.04 -5.93 2.41
CA ILE A 248 0.20 -5.26 3.69
C ILE A 248 0.83 -3.91 3.38
N GLY A 249 0.38 -2.85 4.07
CA GLY A 249 1.00 -1.54 4.09
C GLY A 249 2.27 -1.54 4.96
N LEU A 250 3.44 -1.59 4.36
CA LEU A 250 4.75 -1.59 5.03
C LEU A 250 5.35 -0.18 5.03
N VAL A 251 5.96 0.27 6.12
CA VAL A 251 6.54 1.63 6.19
C VAL A 251 7.65 1.85 5.16
N GLY A 252 8.59 0.92 5.05
CA GLY A 252 9.73 1.08 4.15
C GLY A 252 10.80 0.02 4.36
N ILE A 253 12.06 0.34 4.04
CA ILE A 253 13.13 -0.66 4.07
C ILE A 253 13.41 -1.24 5.45
N ARG A 254 13.07 -0.52 6.53
CA ARG A 254 13.22 -0.99 7.92
C ARG A 254 12.33 -2.19 8.26
N GLU A 255 11.30 -2.45 7.48
CA GLU A 255 10.40 -3.60 7.70
C GLU A 255 11.13 -4.94 7.53
N VAL A 256 12.31 -4.94 6.87
CA VAL A 256 13.18 -6.13 6.79
C VAL A 256 13.63 -6.64 8.15
N PHE A 257 13.50 -5.92 9.27
CA PHE A 257 13.84 -6.49 10.58
C PHE A 257 12.78 -7.48 11.07
N ARG A 258 11.50 -7.30 10.69
CA ARG A 258 10.37 -8.03 11.26
C ARG A 258 9.35 -8.43 10.19
N TRP A 259 8.67 -7.44 9.60
CA TRP A 259 7.65 -7.65 8.56
C TRP A 259 8.29 -7.68 7.16
N ASP A 260 9.20 -8.62 6.97
CA ASP A 260 10.07 -8.66 5.79
C ASP A 260 9.28 -8.89 4.49
N PRO A 261 9.38 -7.98 3.50
CA PRO A 261 8.57 -8.04 2.28
C PRO A 261 8.74 -9.34 1.49
N ASN A 262 9.88 -10.02 1.61
CA ASN A 262 10.15 -11.25 0.88
C ASN A 262 9.60 -12.51 1.56
N ILE A 263 9.28 -12.46 2.87
CA ILE A 263 8.72 -13.61 3.60
C ILE A 263 7.19 -13.57 3.70
N LEU A 264 6.58 -12.38 3.68
CA LEU A 264 5.13 -12.22 3.84
C LEU A 264 4.35 -12.96 2.75
N ASP A 265 3.32 -13.73 3.13
CA ASP A 265 2.47 -14.50 2.21
C ASP A 265 1.34 -13.64 1.62
N VAL A 266 1.73 -12.68 0.79
CA VAL A 266 0.85 -11.70 0.13
C VAL A 266 1.13 -11.64 -1.37
N ASP A 267 0.19 -11.12 -2.17
CA ASP A 267 0.33 -11.04 -3.63
C ASP A 267 1.31 -9.93 -4.05
N PHE A 268 1.27 -8.80 -3.35
CA PHE A 268 2.15 -7.65 -3.56
C PHE A 268 2.41 -6.91 -2.24
N ILE A 269 3.39 -6.02 -2.25
CA ILE A 269 3.76 -5.16 -1.11
C ILE A 269 3.31 -3.73 -1.38
N SER A 270 2.76 -3.07 -0.37
CA SER A 270 2.37 -1.66 -0.42
C SER A 270 3.30 -0.87 0.48
N TYR A 271 4.31 -0.18 -0.07
CA TYR A 271 5.29 0.57 0.74
C TYR A 271 4.83 2.00 1.02
N HIS A 272 5.09 2.51 2.23
CA HIS A 272 4.64 3.82 2.71
C HIS A 272 5.83 4.77 2.97
N PRO A 273 6.73 4.99 2.00
CA PRO A 273 7.92 5.79 2.24
C PRO A 273 7.57 7.27 2.41
N TYR A 274 8.00 7.86 3.52
CA TYR A 274 7.96 9.31 3.75
C TYR A 274 9.38 9.88 3.89
N GLU A 275 9.57 11.12 3.44
CA GLU A 275 10.88 11.78 3.45
C GLU A 275 11.15 12.39 4.84
N TYR A 276 11.98 11.72 5.64
CA TYR A 276 12.54 12.29 6.87
C TYR A 276 13.94 12.89 6.64
N GLU A 277 14.63 12.39 5.61
CA GLU A 277 15.91 12.87 5.14
C GLU A 277 15.89 13.11 3.63
N PRO A 278 16.68 14.06 3.10
CA PRO A 278 16.68 14.38 1.67
C PRO A 278 16.86 13.15 0.79
N GLU A 279 15.98 13.01 -0.19
CA GLU A 279 15.99 11.97 -1.20
C GLU A 279 15.81 10.54 -0.69
N GLN A 280 15.45 10.37 0.59
CA GLN A 280 15.17 9.07 1.20
C GLN A 280 14.17 8.25 0.36
N VAL A 281 13.04 8.85 -0.01
CA VAL A 281 11.98 8.13 -0.75
C VAL A 281 12.52 7.57 -2.07
N ARG A 282 13.23 8.37 -2.89
CA ARG A 282 13.75 7.88 -4.18
C ARG A 282 14.81 6.79 -4.03
N ASN A 283 15.63 6.86 -2.98
CA ASN A 283 16.59 5.81 -2.65
C ASN A 283 15.92 4.53 -2.17
N GLU A 284 14.87 4.62 -1.35
CA GLU A 284 14.08 3.46 -0.95
C GLU A 284 13.38 2.80 -2.15
N LEU A 285 12.85 3.59 -3.10
CA LEU A 285 12.30 3.05 -4.36
C LEU A 285 13.35 2.27 -5.17
N TYR A 286 14.60 2.76 -5.21
CA TYR A 286 15.70 2.02 -5.82
C TYR A 286 15.95 0.71 -5.06
N TRP A 287 15.98 0.74 -3.73
CA TRP A 287 16.15 -0.47 -2.91
C TRP A 287 15.04 -1.49 -3.17
N TYR A 288 13.76 -1.08 -3.23
CA TYR A 288 12.63 -1.98 -3.51
C TYR A 288 12.81 -2.69 -4.86
N SER A 289 13.28 -1.97 -5.89
CA SER A 289 13.52 -2.54 -7.22
C SER A 289 14.54 -3.69 -7.23
N LYS A 290 15.49 -3.67 -6.30
CA LYS A 290 16.60 -4.64 -6.22
C LYS A 290 16.33 -5.76 -5.24
N HIS A 291 15.69 -5.44 -4.11
CA HIS A 291 15.64 -6.33 -2.95
C HIS A 291 14.25 -6.87 -2.65
N THR A 292 13.20 -6.38 -3.32
CA THR A 292 11.83 -6.93 -3.20
C THR A 292 11.54 -7.92 -4.31
N ASN A 293 11.22 -9.16 -3.95
CA ASN A 293 11.00 -10.25 -4.90
C ASN A 293 9.54 -10.39 -5.38
N LYS A 294 8.63 -9.58 -4.83
CA LYS A 294 7.21 -9.50 -5.21
C LYS A 294 6.92 -8.27 -6.06
N ALA A 295 5.71 -8.21 -6.61
CA ALA A 295 5.15 -6.94 -7.05
C ALA A 295 5.13 -5.96 -5.87
N TRP A 296 5.37 -4.68 -6.12
CA TRP A 296 5.29 -3.66 -5.10
C TRP A 296 4.69 -2.39 -5.66
N ILE A 297 3.99 -1.65 -4.81
CA ILE A 297 3.44 -0.33 -5.11
C ILE A 297 3.96 0.66 -4.08
N VAL A 298 3.95 1.95 -4.43
CA VAL A 298 3.89 2.99 -3.40
C VAL A 298 2.44 3.02 -2.91
N GLY A 299 2.22 2.71 -1.63
CA GLY A 299 0.92 2.67 -0.97
C GLY A 299 0.54 3.99 -0.30
N GLU A 300 1.54 4.68 0.24
CA GLU A 300 1.41 6.00 0.82
C GLU A 300 2.73 6.75 0.63
N THR A 301 2.64 8.03 0.27
CA THR A 301 3.76 8.97 0.32
C THR A 301 3.21 10.37 0.12
N SER A 302 3.86 11.37 0.69
CA SER A 302 3.62 12.80 0.47
C SER A 302 4.62 13.62 1.29
N ILE A 303 4.58 14.93 1.10
CA ILE A 303 5.16 15.90 2.03
C ILE A 303 4.08 16.93 2.40
N PRO A 304 4.11 17.47 3.63
CA PRO A 304 3.18 18.52 4.03
C PRO A 304 3.40 19.77 3.18
N SER A 305 2.33 20.46 2.82
CA SER A 305 2.41 21.77 2.20
C SER A 305 1.16 22.60 2.48
N ASP A 306 1.39 23.73 3.14
CA ASP A 306 0.40 24.73 3.57
C ASP A 306 0.44 26.00 2.71
N ASN A 307 1.40 26.10 1.78
CA ASN A 307 1.69 27.29 0.97
C ASN A 307 2.06 28.53 1.80
N ASP A 308 2.61 28.30 2.99
CA ASP A 308 3.19 29.31 3.87
C ASP A 308 4.60 28.84 4.29
N SER A 309 4.67 27.85 5.18
CA SER A 309 5.93 27.26 5.63
C SER A 309 6.56 26.34 4.58
N VAL A 310 5.72 25.62 3.83
CA VAL A 310 6.16 24.74 2.74
C VAL A 310 5.35 25.06 1.47
N PRO A 311 5.98 25.58 0.40
CA PRO A 311 5.31 25.93 -0.85
C PRO A 311 4.62 24.75 -1.54
N TYR A 312 3.48 25.00 -2.21
CA TYR A 312 2.83 23.96 -3.00
C TYR A 312 3.69 23.44 -4.16
N THR A 313 4.62 24.26 -4.65
CA THR A 313 5.58 23.85 -5.70
C THR A 313 6.48 22.73 -5.23
N ASP A 314 6.81 22.66 -3.95
CA ASP A 314 7.69 21.64 -3.39
C ASP A 314 6.97 20.31 -3.33
N GLN A 315 5.68 20.32 -2.93
CA GLN A 315 4.83 19.13 -2.95
C GLN A 315 4.61 18.61 -4.37
N ALA A 316 4.41 19.51 -5.35
CA ALA A 316 4.30 19.12 -6.76
C ALA A 316 5.61 18.51 -7.30
N ALA A 317 6.76 19.14 -7.03
CA ALA A 317 8.07 18.63 -7.43
C ALA A 317 8.39 17.28 -6.76
N PHE A 318 7.98 17.09 -5.51
CA PHE A 318 8.10 15.82 -4.80
C PHE A 318 7.27 14.71 -5.47
N ALA A 319 6.01 15.00 -5.82
CA ALA A 319 5.18 14.04 -6.54
C ALA A 319 5.80 13.68 -7.90
N GLU A 320 6.22 14.68 -8.70
CA GLU A 320 6.87 14.42 -9.99
C GLU A 320 8.09 13.51 -9.83
N LYS A 321 9.04 13.87 -8.97
CA LYS A 321 10.30 13.12 -8.83
C LYS A 321 10.08 11.69 -8.31
N THR A 322 9.11 11.49 -7.41
CA THR A 322 8.85 10.16 -6.82
C THR A 322 8.03 9.26 -7.72
N ILE A 323 7.03 9.78 -8.45
CA ILE A 323 6.27 8.97 -9.42
C ILE A 323 7.19 8.54 -10.57
N ARG A 324 8.04 9.45 -11.09
CA ARG A 324 9.03 9.10 -12.14
C ARG A 324 9.97 8.01 -11.67
N GLN A 325 10.54 8.14 -10.47
CA GLN A 325 11.42 7.14 -9.89
C GLN A 325 10.67 5.80 -9.69
N ALA A 326 9.43 5.81 -9.21
CA ALA A 326 8.65 4.60 -9.00
C ALA A 326 8.42 3.84 -10.32
N LEU A 327 8.01 4.55 -11.38
CA LEU A 327 7.86 3.99 -12.72
C LEU A 327 9.18 3.42 -13.25
N ALA A 328 10.26 4.20 -13.15
CA ALA A 328 11.59 3.79 -13.61
C ALA A 328 12.14 2.56 -12.87
N CYS A 329 11.80 2.43 -11.58
CA CYS A 329 12.19 1.32 -10.72
C CYS A 329 11.25 0.11 -10.79
N GLY A 330 10.27 0.12 -11.69
CA GLY A 330 9.39 -1.02 -11.93
C GLY A 330 8.32 -1.22 -10.85
N ALA A 331 7.89 -0.14 -10.20
CA ALA A 331 6.70 -0.18 -9.35
C ALA A 331 5.50 -0.67 -10.17
N SER A 332 4.66 -1.50 -9.55
CA SER A 332 3.43 -1.99 -10.16
C SER A 332 2.26 -1.01 -9.97
N GLY A 333 2.42 0.05 -9.17
CA GLY A 333 1.38 0.98 -8.76
C GLY A 333 1.92 2.14 -7.91
N TYR A 334 1.12 3.19 -7.74
CA TYR A 334 1.47 4.37 -6.93
C TYR A 334 0.24 4.96 -6.26
N SER A 335 0.36 5.35 -4.99
CA SER A 335 -0.73 5.87 -4.18
C SER A 335 -0.28 7.07 -3.37
N TRP A 336 -1.07 8.15 -3.45
CA TRP A 336 -0.78 9.41 -2.76
C TRP A 336 -1.44 9.47 -1.39
N TRP A 337 -0.73 9.98 -0.38
CA TRP A 337 -1.32 10.36 0.89
C TRP A 337 -1.50 11.88 0.93
N GLN A 338 -2.69 12.44 0.75
CA GLN A 338 -4.01 11.81 0.71
C GLN A 338 -4.98 12.66 -0.11
N TYR A 339 -6.27 12.33 -0.10
CA TYR A 339 -7.30 13.06 -0.85
C TYR A 339 -7.36 14.55 -0.45
N LYS A 340 -7.66 14.83 0.81
CA LYS A 340 -7.84 16.19 1.32
C LYS A 340 -7.00 16.42 2.56
N ASP A 341 -6.58 17.67 2.73
CA ASP A 341 -5.86 18.11 3.92
C ASP A 341 -6.65 17.85 5.20
N VAL A 342 -5.90 17.50 6.24
CA VAL A 342 -6.36 17.43 7.62
C VAL A 342 -5.52 18.34 8.49
N ASN A 343 -6.08 18.68 9.64
CA ASN A 343 -5.41 19.50 10.64
C ASN A 343 -5.33 18.75 11.98
N TRP A 344 -4.42 17.79 12.06
CA TRP A 344 -4.31 16.93 13.24
C TRP A 344 -3.47 17.56 14.36
N GLN A 345 -2.60 18.53 14.06
CA GLN A 345 -1.73 19.20 15.05
C GLN A 345 -0.97 18.21 15.97
N LYS A 346 -0.67 17.00 15.47
CA LYS A 346 -0.12 15.85 16.21
C LYS A 346 0.91 15.08 15.37
N TYR A 347 1.34 13.90 15.84
CA TYR A 347 2.36 13.01 15.30
C TYR A 347 2.35 12.81 13.76
N HIS A 348 1.19 12.89 13.12
CA HIS A 348 1.08 12.86 11.66
C HIS A 348 1.09 14.27 11.07
N ALA A 349 1.94 14.49 10.06
CA ALA A 349 2.05 15.80 9.44
C ALA A 349 0.73 16.21 8.76
N SER A 350 0.30 17.44 9.06
CA SER A 350 -0.89 18.05 8.48
C SER A 350 -0.62 18.48 7.03
N TYR A 351 -1.67 18.81 6.28
CA TYR A 351 -1.55 19.43 4.95
C TYR A 351 -0.89 18.59 3.83
N MET A 352 -1.00 17.26 3.90
CA MET A 352 -0.47 16.34 2.86
C MET A 352 -1.42 16.08 1.68
N GLY A 353 -2.67 16.53 1.76
CA GLY A 353 -3.68 16.27 0.74
C GLY A 353 -3.41 17.01 -0.57
N PHE A 354 -3.92 16.50 -1.69
CA PHE A 354 -3.91 17.26 -2.96
C PHE A 354 -5.02 18.31 -3.02
N LEU A 355 -6.04 18.19 -2.16
CA LEU A 355 -7.12 19.15 -1.98
C LEU A 355 -6.94 19.84 -0.63
N ASN A 356 -6.97 21.16 -0.58
CA ASN A 356 -6.88 21.87 0.70
C ASN A 356 -8.25 21.92 1.41
N ARG A 357 -8.32 22.57 2.58
CA ARG A 357 -9.57 22.67 3.38
C ARG A 357 -10.43 23.90 3.06
N THR A 358 -10.01 24.79 2.15
CA THR A 358 -10.65 26.09 1.91
C THR A 358 -11.09 26.27 0.45
N GLY A 359 -12.11 27.10 0.23
CA GLY A 359 -12.64 27.34 -1.11
C GLY A 359 -13.39 26.14 -1.69
N TYR A 360 -13.48 26.07 -3.03
CA TYR A 360 -14.30 25.07 -3.73
C TYR A 360 -13.68 24.65 -5.06
N THR A 361 -13.94 23.41 -5.45
CA THR A 361 -13.58 22.82 -6.74
C THR A 361 -14.84 22.28 -7.41
N ILE A 362 -14.92 22.38 -8.74
CA ILE A 362 -16.01 21.81 -9.53
C ILE A 362 -15.46 20.62 -10.33
N ASN A 363 -16.10 19.46 -10.22
CA ASN A 363 -15.70 18.28 -11.00
C ASN A 363 -16.25 18.32 -12.44
N SER A 364 -15.91 17.31 -13.25
CA SER A 364 -16.35 17.22 -14.67
C SER A 364 -17.87 17.09 -14.86
N LYS A 365 -18.62 16.71 -13.82
CA LYS A 365 -20.08 16.61 -13.83
C LYS A 365 -20.78 17.90 -13.36
N GLY A 366 -20.02 18.90 -12.93
CA GLY A 366 -20.56 20.16 -12.41
C GLY A 366 -20.90 20.13 -10.92
N ASP A 367 -20.50 19.10 -10.19
CA ASP A 367 -20.70 19.04 -8.73
C ASP A 367 -19.68 19.93 -8.01
N THR A 368 -20.15 20.68 -7.02
CA THR A 368 -19.32 21.51 -6.15
C THR A 368 -18.78 20.71 -4.97
N ILE A 369 -17.47 20.76 -4.77
CA ILE A 369 -16.73 20.08 -3.71
C ILE A 369 -16.03 21.11 -2.84
N SER A 370 -16.10 20.96 -1.52
CA SER A 370 -15.37 21.82 -0.57
C SER A 370 -13.87 21.54 -0.61
N GLY A 371 -13.08 22.59 -0.77
CA GLY A 371 -11.63 22.54 -0.91
C GLY A 371 -11.19 22.96 -2.31
N SER A 372 -10.00 23.57 -2.40
CA SER A 372 -9.36 23.99 -3.63
C SER A 372 -8.22 23.05 -3.98
N LEU A 373 -8.08 22.71 -5.26
CA LEU A 373 -6.98 21.87 -5.73
C LEU A 373 -5.63 22.55 -5.52
N LYS A 374 -4.69 21.81 -4.95
CA LYS A 374 -3.28 22.19 -4.92
C LYS A 374 -2.61 21.84 -6.25
N PRO A 375 -1.54 22.56 -6.64
CA PRO A 375 -0.73 22.27 -7.83
C PRO A 375 -0.36 20.79 -8.02
N VAL A 376 -0.05 20.05 -6.93
CA VAL A 376 0.29 18.62 -6.98
C VAL A 376 -0.77 17.76 -7.68
N ALA A 377 -2.05 18.14 -7.60
CA ALA A 377 -3.14 17.40 -8.23
C ALA A 377 -2.97 17.28 -9.76
N HIS A 378 -2.29 18.25 -10.38
CA HIS A 378 -2.05 18.24 -11.82
C HIS A 378 -0.90 17.32 -12.25
N GLU A 379 -0.01 16.92 -11.33
CA GLU A 379 1.12 16.04 -11.64
C GLU A 379 0.66 14.60 -11.92
N PHE A 380 -0.36 14.12 -11.23
CA PHE A 380 -0.88 12.76 -11.41
C PHE A 380 -1.45 12.52 -12.81
N LYS A 381 -2.11 13.52 -13.40
CA LYS A 381 -2.65 13.44 -14.76
C LYS A 381 -1.54 13.40 -15.82
N LYS A 382 -0.44 14.13 -15.60
CA LYS A 382 0.72 14.18 -16.51
C LYS A 382 1.50 12.87 -16.50
N ALA A 383 1.60 12.23 -15.33
CA ALA A 383 2.46 11.08 -15.10
C ALA A 383 2.33 9.95 -16.13
N PHE A 384 1.09 9.67 -16.58
CA PHE A 384 0.81 8.56 -17.50
C PHE A 384 0.70 8.98 -18.97
N GLN A 385 0.75 10.28 -19.27
CA GLN A 385 0.56 10.80 -20.63
C GLN A 385 1.86 11.22 -21.30
N GLN A 386 2.88 11.62 -20.53
CA GLN A 386 3.97 12.44 -21.06
C GLN A 386 5.38 12.00 -20.68
N TRP A 387 5.55 11.09 -19.71
CA TRP A 387 6.89 10.82 -19.21
C TRP A 387 7.58 9.70 -20.00
N PRO A 388 8.79 9.96 -20.55
CA PRO A 388 9.54 8.94 -21.25
C PRO A 388 9.98 7.83 -20.29
N ALA A 389 10.39 6.69 -20.85
CA ALA A 389 11.10 5.69 -20.09
C ALA A 389 12.34 6.32 -19.43
N ASP A 390 12.39 6.27 -18.10
CA ASP A 390 13.48 6.81 -17.29
C ASP A 390 14.28 5.66 -16.65
N THR A 391 15.49 5.95 -16.19
CA THR A 391 16.34 4.95 -15.52
C THR A 391 16.08 4.97 -14.02
N CYS A 392 15.93 3.80 -13.40
CA CYS A 392 15.86 3.71 -11.94
C CYS A 392 17.18 4.23 -11.34
N LEU A 393 17.14 5.43 -10.74
CA LEU A 393 18.34 6.10 -10.27
C LEU A 393 18.78 5.59 -8.90
N ARG A 394 20.06 5.26 -8.77
CA ARG A 394 20.73 5.17 -7.46
C ARG A 394 21.37 6.51 -7.16
N LEU A 395 20.84 7.26 -6.20
CA LEU A 395 21.35 8.60 -5.90
C LEU A 395 22.67 8.53 -5.12
N PRO A 396 23.51 9.58 -5.15
CA PRO A 396 24.80 9.58 -4.47
C PRO A 396 24.72 9.30 -2.97
N ASN A 397 23.63 9.72 -2.32
CA ASN A 397 23.40 9.52 -0.89
C ASN A 397 22.68 8.19 -0.56
N TYR A 398 22.61 7.23 -1.49
CA TYR A 398 21.90 5.95 -1.30
C TYR A 398 22.30 5.18 -0.03
N ALA A 399 23.59 5.21 0.34
CA ALA A 399 24.07 4.53 1.54
C ALA A 399 23.88 5.36 2.82
N ASN A 400 23.81 6.69 2.73
CA ASN A 400 23.65 7.57 3.89
C ASN A 400 22.84 8.78 3.45
N TYR A 401 21.57 8.83 3.84
CA TYR A 401 20.69 9.93 3.46
C TYR A 401 21.13 11.24 4.14
N SER A 402 21.56 11.13 5.40
CA SER A 402 22.15 12.22 6.18
C SER A 402 23.46 12.71 5.59
N SER A 403 23.69 14.02 5.65
CA SER A 403 25.02 14.63 5.45
C SER A 403 25.81 14.76 6.75
N SER A 404 25.36 14.16 7.85
CA SER A 404 26.03 14.29 9.14
C SER A 404 27.37 13.55 9.17
N THR A 405 28.34 14.10 9.90
CA THR A 405 29.69 13.51 10.04
C THR A 405 30.14 13.55 11.49
N ALA A 406 29.21 13.57 12.46
CA ALA A 406 29.56 13.66 13.87
C ALA A 406 30.05 12.31 14.43
N PHE A 407 29.54 11.20 13.88
CA PHE A 407 29.93 9.85 14.27
C PHE A 407 29.75 8.88 13.10
N ARG A 408 30.57 7.83 13.04
CA ARG A 408 30.50 6.78 12.02
C ARG A 408 30.53 5.39 12.65
N LEU A 409 29.63 4.53 12.21
CA LEU A 409 29.72 3.08 12.39
C LEU A 409 30.13 2.46 11.05
N SER A 410 31.12 1.60 11.03
CA SER A 410 31.51 0.87 9.81
C SER A 410 31.52 -0.63 10.09
N GLY A 411 31.35 -1.45 9.06
CA GLY A 411 31.39 -2.89 9.23
C GLY A 411 31.02 -3.64 7.97
N LYS A 412 30.72 -4.93 8.11
CA LYS A 412 30.34 -5.81 7.01
C LYS A 412 29.24 -6.77 7.42
N VAL A 413 28.25 -6.97 6.56
CA VAL A 413 27.20 -7.99 6.70
C VAL A 413 27.43 -9.09 5.68
N THR A 414 27.50 -10.33 6.16
CA THR A 414 27.79 -11.51 5.35
C THR A 414 26.77 -12.63 5.60
N ASP A 415 26.69 -13.57 4.65
CA ASP A 415 25.98 -14.82 4.83
C ASP A 415 26.83 -15.86 5.60
N GLU A 416 26.27 -17.04 5.85
CA GLU A 416 26.96 -18.13 6.56
C GLU A 416 28.22 -18.66 5.86
N LYS A 417 28.48 -18.23 4.61
CA LYS A 417 29.65 -18.60 3.80
C LYS A 417 30.66 -17.45 3.71
N GLY A 418 30.45 -16.36 4.44
CA GLY A 418 31.30 -15.17 4.43
C GLY A 418 31.14 -14.30 3.18
N ARG A 419 30.10 -14.53 2.36
CA ARG A 419 29.83 -13.70 1.18
C ARG A 419 29.08 -12.45 1.62
N GLY A 420 29.48 -11.30 1.09
CA GLY A 420 28.79 -10.03 1.34
C GLY A 420 27.34 -10.06 0.89
N ILE A 421 26.46 -9.43 1.66
CA ILE A 421 25.05 -9.27 1.32
C ILE A 421 24.82 -7.83 0.91
N GLU A 422 24.49 -7.59 -0.35
CA GLU A 422 24.11 -6.26 -0.87
C GLU A 422 22.73 -5.84 -0.39
N GLY A 423 22.57 -4.58 0.01
CA GLY A 423 21.29 -4.01 0.41
C GLY A 423 20.77 -4.51 1.76
N ALA A 424 21.62 -5.14 2.58
CA ALA A 424 21.31 -5.36 3.99
C ALA A 424 21.14 -4.00 4.67
N VAL A 425 20.11 -3.87 5.50
CA VAL A 425 19.80 -2.63 6.23
C VAL A 425 20.47 -2.72 7.59
N VAL A 426 21.24 -1.68 7.93
CA VAL A 426 21.84 -1.51 9.25
C VAL A 426 21.26 -0.24 9.87
N LEU A 427 20.71 -0.36 11.07
CA LEU A 427 20.07 0.73 11.81
C LEU A 427 20.74 0.83 13.17
N ALA A 428 21.06 2.05 13.60
CA ALA A 428 21.68 2.29 14.90
C ALA A 428 21.03 3.47 15.63
N TRP A 429 21.09 3.44 16.95
CA TRP A 429 20.46 4.40 17.86
C TRP A 429 21.46 5.05 18.81
N ASN A 430 21.07 6.20 19.34
CA ASN A 430 21.70 6.76 20.54
C ASN A 430 21.40 5.92 21.79
N GLU A 431 22.04 6.26 22.91
CA GLU A 431 21.95 5.57 24.21
C GLU A 431 20.51 5.36 24.70
N PHE A 432 19.62 6.30 24.39
CA PHE A 432 18.24 6.31 24.92
C PHE A 432 17.19 5.82 23.92
N TRP A 433 17.59 5.20 22.81
CA TRP A 433 16.68 4.70 21.77
C TRP A 433 15.75 5.78 21.16
N SER A 434 16.09 7.06 21.32
CA SER A 434 15.22 8.18 20.95
C SER A 434 15.48 8.70 19.54
N HIS A 435 16.68 8.48 19.00
CA HIS A 435 17.04 8.87 17.64
C HIS A 435 17.79 7.73 16.95
N SER A 436 17.60 7.61 15.65
CA SER A 436 18.20 6.53 14.86
C SER A 436 18.52 6.95 13.43
N TYR A 437 19.58 6.38 12.87
CA TYR A 437 19.89 6.44 11.44
C TYR A 437 20.04 5.04 10.87
N HIS A 438 19.77 4.88 9.57
CA HIS A 438 20.04 3.63 8.88
C HIS A 438 20.83 3.84 7.58
N THR A 439 21.51 2.77 7.18
CA THR A 439 22.30 2.65 5.96
C THR A 439 21.98 1.32 5.28
N VAL A 440 22.47 1.16 4.05
CA VAL A 440 22.40 -0.08 3.29
C VAL A 440 23.81 -0.51 2.86
N THR A 441 24.06 -1.82 2.89
CA THR A 441 25.35 -2.39 2.51
C THR A 441 25.59 -2.36 1.00
N GLN A 442 26.87 -2.25 0.62
CA GLN A 442 27.36 -2.39 -0.74
C GLN A 442 27.41 -3.85 -1.19
N GLN A 443 27.79 -4.08 -2.45
CA GLN A 443 27.84 -5.42 -3.06
C GLN A 443 28.70 -6.43 -2.29
N ASP A 444 29.80 -5.98 -1.68
CA ASP A 444 30.69 -6.82 -0.88
C ASP A 444 30.23 -6.95 0.59
N GLY A 445 29.06 -6.39 0.94
CA GLY A 445 28.48 -6.41 2.27
C GLY A 445 28.97 -5.30 3.20
N ARG A 446 29.91 -4.45 2.77
CA ARG A 446 30.39 -3.34 3.60
C ARG A 446 29.37 -2.23 3.74
N PHE A 447 29.35 -1.57 4.89
CA PHE A 447 28.56 -0.36 5.11
C PHE A 447 29.36 0.69 5.88
N GLU A 448 28.91 1.92 5.73
CA GLU A 448 29.21 3.03 6.63
C GLU A 448 27.88 3.66 7.01
N LEU A 449 27.62 3.81 8.30
CA LEU A 449 26.47 4.52 8.83
C LEU A 449 26.97 5.81 9.48
N LEU A 450 26.55 6.93 8.91
CA LEU A 450 26.85 8.26 9.44
C LEU A 450 25.72 8.75 10.33
N GLY A 451 26.08 9.46 11.40
CA GLY A 451 25.11 10.01 12.35
C GLY A 451 25.53 11.34 12.95
N SER A 452 24.55 12.05 13.50
CA SER A 452 24.71 13.30 14.23
C SER A 452 24.98 13.12 15.72
N PHE A 453 25.12 11.88 16.19
CA PHE A 453 25.36 11.50 17.57
C PHE A 453 26.10 10.16 17.66
N PRO A 454 26.77 9.87 18.79
CA PRO A 454 27.34 8.56 19.03
C PRO A 454 26.28 7.44 19.07
N PHE A 455 26.57 6.32 18.42
CA PHE A 455 25.70 5.15 18.42
C PHE A 455 26.03 4.22 19.57
N TYR A 456 25.00 3.73 20.26
CA TYR A 456 25.11 2.80 21.39
C TYR A 456 24.46 1.45 21.12
N HIS A 457 23.51 1.41 20.19
CA HIS A 457 22.77 0.20 19.86
C HIS A 457 22.66 0.05 18.34
N TRP A 458 22.61 -1.18 17.86
CA TRP A 458 22.48 -1.45 16.42
C TRP A 458 21.71 -2.74 16.13
N ILE A 459 21.14 -2.81 14.93
CA ILE A 459 20.50 -3.98 14.34
C ILE A 459 20.85 -4.07 12.86
N ALA A 460 21.01 -5.29 12.34
CA ALA A 460 21.18 -5.55 10.92
C ALA A 460 20.31 -6.72 10.45
N SER A 461 19.75 -6.60 9.25
CA SER A 461 19.05 -7.68 8.54
C SER A 461 19.03 -7.41 7.04
N ALA A 462 18.54 -8.36 6.26
CA ALA A 462 18.32 -8.23 4.84
C ALA A 462 17.02 -8.94 4.44
N ALA A 463 16.48 -8.58 3.28
CA ALA A 463 15.25 -9.19 2.78
C ALA A 463 15.43 -10.70 2.52
N GLY A 464 14.65 -11.53 3.20
CA GLY A 464 14.76 -12.99 3.21
C GLY A 464 15.86 -13.57 4.11
N TYR A 465 16.41 -12.78 5.05
CA TYR A 465 17.44 -13.24 6.00
C TYR A 465 16.99 -13.08 7.45
N THR A 466 17.69 -13.67 8.40
CA THR A 466 17.52 -13.41 9.83
C THR A 466 17.99 -12.01 10.20
N MET A 467 17.79 -11.62 11.46
CA MET A 467 18.32 -10.38 12.02
C MET A 467 19.34 -10.65 13.13
N VAL A 468 20.27 -9.73 13.32
CA VAL A 468 21.20 -9.68 14.45
C VAL A 468 21.19 -8.28 15.03
N ARG A 469 21.44 -8.15 16.34
CA ARG A 469 21.52 -6.87 17.05
C ARG A 469 22.53 -6.93 18.17
N GLY A 470 22.99 -5.78 18.61
CA GLY A 470 23.88 -5.66 19.75
C GLY A 470 24.11 -4.21 20.13
N ASP A 471 25.12 -4.01 20.97
CA ASP A 471 25.53 -2.70 21.45
C ASP A 471 26.86 -2.27 20.81
N VAL A 472 27.13 -0.98 20.89
CA VAL A 472 28.37 -0.32 20.47
C VAL A 472 28.87 0.47 21.67
N SER A 473 30.19 0.49 21.90
CA SER A 473 30.83 1.36 22.88
C SER A 473 31.44 2.57 22.16
N PRO A 474 30.78 3.73 22.11
CA PRO A 474 31.29 4.86 21.35
C PRO A 474 32.61 5.42 21.87
N GLU A 475 33.00 5.09 23.10
CA GLU A 475 34.28 5.44 23.70
C GLU A 475 35.46 4.73 23.03
N GLU A 476 35.20 3.62 22.32
CA GLU A 476 36.20 2.89 21.53
C GLU A 476 36.42 3.51 20.14
N ALA A 477 35.72 4.60 19.81
CA ALA A 477 35.82 5.24 18.52
C ALA A 477 37.25 5.78 18.27
N VAL A 478 37.76 5.49 17.08
CA VAL A 478 39.02 6.01 16.58
C VAL A 478 38.75 7.07 15.51
N ASN A 479 39.58 8.10 15.47
CA ASN A 479 39.42 9.16 14.47
C ASN A 479 39.85 8.64 13.09
N THR A 480 38.91 8.50 12.17
CA THR A 480 39.14 8.07 10.79
C THR A 480 38.53 9.13 9.87
N ASP A 481 39.32 9.71 8.96
CA ASP A 481 38.90 10.81 8.08
C ASP A 481 38.29 12.02 8.81
N SER A 482 38.83 12.35 9.99
CA SER A 482 38.30 13.41 10.87
C SER A 482 36.91 13.11 11.48
N ILE A 483 36.43 11.87 11.41
CA ILE A 483 35.17 11.41 12.00
C ILE A 483 35.43 10.34 13.08
N PRO A 484 34.92 10.50 14.32
CA PRO A 484 34.93 9.44 15.32
C PRO A 484 34.23 8.18 14.77
N THR A 485 34.97 7.09 14.64
CA THR A 485 34.53 5.88 13.94
C THR A 485 34.70 4.64 14.81
N VAL A 486 33.63 3.86 14.95
CA VAL A 486 33.71 2.49 15.49
C VAL A 486 33.66 1.50 14.34
N ASN A 487 34.70 0.67 14.23
CA ASN A 487 34.78 -0.41 13.26
C ASN A 487 34.21 -1.68 13.90
N MET A 488 33.02 -2.08 13.45
CA MET A 488 32.35 -3.26 13.96
C MET A 488 32.95 -4.56 13.41
N PRO A 489 32.87 -5.67 14.16
CA PRO A 489 33.17 -6.99 13.60
C PRO A 489 32.20 -7.34 12.46
N ASP A 490 32.63 -8.26 11.59
CA ASP A 490 31.76 -8.81 10.55
C ASP A 490 30.54 -9.50 11.19
N PHE A 491 29.36 -9.21 10.66
CA PHE A 491 28.11 -9.81 11.11
C PHE A 491 27.68 -10.90 10.13
N ILE A 492 27.16 -12.00 10.68
CA ILE A 492 26.64 -13.12 9.91
C ILE A 492 25.13 -13.18 10.10
N ILE A 493 24.38 -13.04 9.01
CA ILE A 493 22.93 -13.32 8.97
C ILE A 493 22.66 -14.53 8.09
N ARG A 494 21.63 -15.30 8.43
CA ARG A 494 21.30 -16.56 7.73
C ARG A 494 20.09 -16.35 6.85
N ARG A 495 19.97 -17.11 5.77
CA ARG A 495 18.73 -17.10 4.97
C ARG A 495 17.56 -17.63 5.82
N PHE A 496 16.41 -16.95 5.75
CA PHE A 496 15.17 -17.34 6.43
C PHE A 496 14.45 -18.50 5.72
#